data_AF-A0A1V6QBP7-F1
#
_entry.id   AF-A0A1V6QBP7-F1
#
_cell.length_a   1.000
_cell.length_b   1.000
_cell.length_c   1.000
_cell.angle_alpha   90.00
_cell.angle_beta   90.00
_cell.angle_gamma   90.00
#
_symmetry.space_group_name_H-M   'P 1'
#
loop_
_entity.id
_entity.type
_entity.pdbx_description
1 polymer ?
#
loop_
_entity_poly.entity_id
_entity_poly.type
_entity_poly.pdbx_seq_one_letter_code
_entity_poly.pdbx_strand_id
1 'polypeptide(L)'
;MGFTTDHILDGVLALAALHIARYNTGRRHALLAYAIERHSASLSKALPLIFLVKPQNCTPLFVFGVLTLYYSLARPIQEDDALIFGSGVIPEWLYLMRGIDTVVMAEASVFSSPVSLIFRSTWGSLDYWKTHTPEQYPVLTELKDTICAETPDDRERQLTLQETVVALTRSYTFFYGGNFKDQDKLRGFYEWLFKISDAYLRLLKTGDDGSLAIVSPTIIFTGATGQQGGATARHLLSLGLRVHALVRAPTRAAALNLQRQRAILLEGSFDQPEKLQAACDSAELHQATNIVRAVQASGTIKTLVYTSDLVRSAGFEHCTILRPPVFMTNYQLPSVNGYFPELERSLPLRTAMGSEKRTMLIDPNDIGRFAAAVFINPERFSGLAVDIGCEALTVTQDASVITEVSGSEIWLSMFLAIWRSAGHL
;
A
#
# COMPACT_ATOMS: atom_id res chain seq x y z
N MET A 1 4.31 -17.92 34.11
CA MET A 1 3.76 -18.47 32.86
C MET A 1 4.86 -18.89 31.89
N GLY A 2 5.78 -18.02 31.45
CA GLY A 2 6.86 -18.43 30.53
C GLY A 2 7.68 -19.63 31.02
N PHE A 3 8.15 -19.62 32.27
CA PHE A 3 8.94 -20.72 32.83
C PHE A 3 8.15 -21.99 33.20
N THR A 4 6.82 -21.92 33.19
CA THR A 4 5.93 -23.03 33.55
C THR A 4 5.29 -23.69 32.33
N THR A 5 5.45 -23.08 31.14
CA THR A 5 4.74 -23.48 29.94
C THR A 5 5.59 -23.23 28.71
N ASP A 6 6.19 -24.29 28.20
CA ASP A 6 7.24 -24.23 27.17
C ASP A 6 6.84 -23.45 25.92
N HIS A 7 5.62 -23.63 25.41
CA HIS A 7 5.16 -22.95 24.20
C HIS A 7 5.02 -21.43 24.40
N ILE A 8 4.73 -20.96 25.62
CA ILE A 8 4.71 -19.52 25.92
C ILE A 8 6.13 -18.97 25.90
N LEU A 9 7.10 -19.68 26.48
CA LEU A 9 8.50 -19.25 26.47
C LEU A 9 9.03 -19.13 25.05
N ASP A 10 8.80 -20.14 24.21
CA ASP A 10 9.21 -20.12 22.81
C ASP A 10 8.57 -18.93 22.05
N GLY A 11 7.28 -18.64 22.30
CA GLY A 11 6.60 -17.47 21.70
C GLY A 11 7.18 -16.13 22.15
N VAL A 12 7.50 -15.99 23.44
CA VAL A 12 8.15 -14.78 23.99
C VAL A 12 9.55 -14.58 23.38
N LEU A 13 10.34 -15.66 23.28
CA LEU A 13 11.67 -15.61 22.69
C LEU A 13 11.62 -15.27 21.19
N ALA A 14 10.63 -15.77 20.46
CA ALA A 14 10.42 -15.42 19.07
C ALA A 14 10.15 -13.92 18.90
N LEU A 15 9.22 -13.36 19.67
CA LEU A 15 8.87 -11.94 19.62
C LEU A 15 10.05 -11.05 20.04
N ALA A 16 10.78 -11.43 21.09
CA ALA A 16 11.97 -10.72 21.54
C ALA A 16 13.06 -10.69 20.44
N ALA A 17 13.27 -11.81 19.74
CA ALA A 17 14.23 -11.88 18.64
C ALA A 17 13.84 -10.96 17.48
N LEU A 18 12.55 -10.91 17.10
CA LEU A 18 12.06 -9.94 16.11
C LEU A 18 12.30 -8.49 16.54
N HIS A 19 12.01 -8.17 17.80
CA HIS A 19 12.21 -6.83 18.33
C HIS A 19 13.69 -6.42 18.29
N ILE A 20 14.60 -7.29 18.73
CA ILE A 20 16.05 -7.02 18.72
C ILE A 20 16.58 -6.93 17.28
N ALA A 21 16.08 -7.75 16.35
CA ALA A 21 16.47 -7.73 14.94
C ALA A 21 16.18 -6.37 14.25
N ARG A 22 15.23 -5.59 14.79
CA ARG A 22 14.91 -4.25 14.30
C ARG A 22 16.03 -3.23 14.57
N TYR A 23 16.75 -3.38 15.67
CA TYR A 23 17.79 -2.44 16.10
C TYR A 23 19.22 -2.96 15.90
N ASN A 24 19.40 -4.26 15.70
CA ASN A 24 20.71 -4.88 15.51
C ASN A 24 20.90 -5.36 14.06
N THR A 25 21.37 -4.47 13.19
CA THR A 25 21.61 -4.76 11.76
C THR A 25 22.64 -5.86 11.54
N GLY A 26 23.70 -5.91 12.36
CA GLY A 26 24.77 -6.92 12.24
C GLY A 26 24.34 -8.36 12.55
N ARG A 27 23.30 -8.56 13.37
CA ARG A 27 22.77 -9.89 13.72
C ARG A 27 21.36 -10.14 13.17
N ARG A 28 20.83 -9.23 12.34
CA ARG A 28 19.43 -9.27 11.87
C ARG A 28 19.03 -10.62 11.29
N HIS A 29 19.80 -11.15 10.35
CA HIS A 29 19.49 -12.43 9.69
C HIS A 29 19.44 -13.60 10.68
N ALA A 30 20.42 -13.71 11.58
CA ALA A 30 20.46 -14.77 12.59
C ALA A 30 19.30 -14.64 13.59
N LEU A 31 18.93 -13.42 13.99
CA LEU A 31 17.80 -13.17 14.89
C LEU A 31 16.46 -13.47 14.23
N LEU A 32 16.29 -13.17 12.94
CA LEU A 32 15.10 -13.53 12.18
C LEU A 32 14.96 -15.06 12.05
N ALA A 33 16.04 -15.77 11.74
CA ALA A 33 16.03 -17.23 11.70
C ALA A 33 15.69 -17.85 13.06
N TYR A 34 16.28 -17.32 14.14
CA TYR A 34 15.97 -17.74 15.51
C TYR A 34 14.50 -17.48 15.87
N ALA A 35 13.96 -16.34 15.46
CA ALA A 35 12.55 -16.02 15.70
C ALA A 35 11.61 -17.04 15.03
N ILE A 36 11.89 -17.42 13.80
CA ILE A 36 11.14 -18.44 13.06
C ILE A 36 11.21 -19.78 13.78
N GLU A 37 12.42 -20.23 14.13
CA GLU A 37 12.63 -21.52 14.81
C GLU A 37 11.84 -21.60 16.14
N ARG A 38 11.93 -20.56 16.96
CA ARG A 38 11.21 -20.50 18.24
C ARG A 38 9.69 -20.45 18.04
N HIS A 39 9.20 -19.67 17.08
CA HIS A 39 7.78 -19.61 16.78
C HIS A 39 7.23 -20.97 16.30
N SER A 40 7.96 -21.67 15.43
CA SER A 40 7.60 -23.02 14.99
C SER A 40 7.57 -24.02 16.14
N ALA A 41 8.52 -23.95 17.08
CA ALA A 41 8.54 -24.79 18.28
C ALA A 41 7.36 -24.49 19.24
N SER A 42 6.96 -23.21 19.33
CA SER A 42 5.76 -22.80 20.07
C SER A 42 4.49 -23.41 19.45
N LEU A 43 4.32 -23.25 18.13
CA LEU A 43 3.20 -23.80 17.37
C LEU A 43 3.07 -25.31 17.52
N SER A 44 4.16 -26.07 17.34
CA SER A 44 4.13 -27.53 17.40
C SER A 44 3.62 -28.07 18.73
N LYS A 45 3.86 -27.33 19.83
CA LYS A 45 3.43 -27.68 21.19
C LYS A 45 2.01 -27.21 21.50
N ALA A 46 1.59 -26.07 20.97
CA ALA A 46 0.29 -25.47 21.26
C ALA A 46 -0.84 -26.02 20.37
N LEU A 47 -0.60 -26.31 19.09
CA LEU A 47 -1.62 -26.77 18.13
C LEU A 47 -2.41 -28.00 18.60
N PRO A 48 -1.79 -29.06 19.18
CA PRO A 48 -2.55 -30.21 19.67
C PRO A 48 -3.52 -29.88 20.81
N LEU A 49 -3.26 -28.80 21.55
CA LEU A 49 -4.06 -28.37 22.70
C LEU A 49 -5.27 -27.52 22.30
N ILE A 50 -5.28 -26.92 21.11
CA ILE A 50 -6.37 -26.05 20.63
C ILE A 50 -7.68 -26.82 20.49
N PHE A 51 -7.63 -28.09 20.08
CA PHE A 51 -8.82 -28.94 19.96
C PHE A 51 -9.37 -29.44 21.30
N LEU A 52 -8.66 -29.19 22.40
CA LEU A 52 -8.97 -29.67 23.75
C LEU A 52 -8.85 -28.52 24.76
N VAL A 53 -9.61 -27.45 24.55
CA VAL A 53 -9.67 -26.32 25.49
C VAL A 53 -10.29 -26.79 26.80
N LYS A 54 -9.56 -26.58 27.90
CA LYS A 54 -9.91 -26.94 29.27
C LYS A 54 -9.58 -25.76 30.20
N PRO A 55 -10.16 -25.70 31.41
CA PRO A 55 -9.83 -24.65 32.38
C PRO A 55 -8.32 -24.52 32.69
N GLN A 56 -7.56 -25.63 32.63
CA GLN A 56 -6.14 -25.63 32.96
C GLN A 56 -5.25 -25.08 31.83
N ASN A 57 -5.67 -25.16 30.56
CA ASN A 57 -4.84 -24.75 29.41
C ASN A 57 -5.40 -23.52 28.67
N CYS A 58 -6.63 -23.08 28.96
CA CYS A 58 -7.26 -21.94 28.28
C CYS A 58 -6.44 -20.64 28.38
N THR A 59 -5.89 -20.34 29.57
CA THR A 59 -5.10 -19.13 29.80
C THR A 59 -3.76 -19.18 29.04
N PRO A 60 -2.98 -20.28 29.11
CA PRO A 60 -1.84 -20.48 28.22
C PRO A 60 -2.15 -20.36 26.73
N LEU A 61 -3.25 -20.96 26.26
CA LEU A 61 -3.66 -20.92 24.85
C LEU A 61 -4.05 -19.51 24.40
N PHE A 62 -4.71 -18.75 25.26
CA PHE A 62 -4.99 -17.34 25.01
C PHE A 62 -3.70 -16.53 24.85
N VAL A 63 -2.75 -16.67 25.79
CA VAL A 63 -1.45 -15.98 25.73
C VAL A 63 -0.66 -16.41 24.49
N PHE A 64 -0.67 -17.69 24.16
CA PHE A 64 -0.09 -18.23 22.94
C PHE A 64 -0.67 -17.57 21.68
N GLY A 65 -1.99 -17.47 21.58
CA GLY A 65 -2.65 -16.81 20.45
C GLY A 65 -2.26 -15.34 20.31
N VAL A 66 -2.22 -14.59 21.43
CA VAL A 66 -1.78 -13.19 21.44
C VAL A 66 -0.31 -13.05 21.00
N LEU A 67 0.58 -13.92 21.49
CA LEU A 67 2.00 -13.91 21.08
C LEU A 67 2.16 -14.26 19.60
N THR A 68 1.40 -15.23 19.10
CA THR A 68 1.38 -15.65 17.69
C THR A 68 0.89 -14.52 16.79
N LEU A 69 -0.13 -13.79 17.22
CA LEU A 69 -0.60 -12.58 16.55
C LEU A 69 0.50 -11.51 16.49
N TYR A 70 1.13 -11.18 17.62
CA TYR A 70 2.20 -10.18 17.65
C TYR A 70 3.41 -10.60 16.83
N TYR A 71 3.75 -11.88 16.81
CA TYR A 71 4.76 -12.43 15.92
C TYR A 71 4.39 -12.20 14.45
N SER A 72 3.16 -12.56 14.06
CA SER A 72 2.66 -12.38 12.70
C SER A 72 2.67 -10.92 12.25
N LEU A 73 2.35 -9.97 13.16
CA LEU A 73 2.39 -8.53 12.89
C LEU A 73 3.80 -7.93 12.89
N ALA A 74 4.76 -8.54 13.62
CA ALA A 74 6.11 -8.00 13.78
C ALA A 74 7.13 -8.59 12.80
N ARG A 75 6.81 -9.72 12.14
CA ARG A 75 7.71 -10.33 11.15
C ARG A 75 7.88 -9.40 9.93
N PRO A 76 9.03 -9.48 9.22
CA PRO A 76 9.20 -8.73 7.98
C PRO A 76 8.09 -9.08 6.97
N ILE A 77 7.46 -8.05 6.40
CA ILE A 77 6.42 -8.18 5.37
C ILE A 77 7.01 -8.90 4.16
N GLN A 78 6.46 -10.04 3.79
CA GLN A 78 6.76 -10.76 2.55
C GLN A 78 5.88 -10.25 1.40
N GLU A 79 6.22 -10.55 0.14
CA GLU A 79 5.42 -10.12 -1.02
C GLU A 79 3.96 -10.61 -0.96
N ASP A 80 3.71 -11.75 -0.29
CA ASP A 80 2.37 -12.31 -0.07
C ASP A 80 1.66 -11.76 1.20
N ASP A 81 2.35 -10.97 2.03
CA ASP A 81 1.83 -10.41 3.30
C ASP A 81 1.09 -9.07 3.09
N ALA A 82 0.60 -8.80 1.89
CA ALA A 82 0.02 -7.52 1.49
C ALA A 82 -0.85 -6.90 2.61
N LEU A 83 -0.39 -5.72 3.06
CA LEU A 83 -0.76 -5.08 4.33
C LEU A 83 -2.28 -4.97 4.55
N ILE A 84 -3.07 -4.88 3.46
CA ILE A 84 -4.52 -4.79 3.51
C ILE A 84 -5.14 -5.55 2.31
N PHE A 85 -4.84 -6.87 2.18
CA PHE A 85 -5.56 -7.81 1.27
C PHE A 85 -5.13 -7.86 -0.21
N GLY A 86 -3.84 -7.70 -0.52
CA GLY A 86 -3.30 -7.76 -1.88
C GLY A 86 -2.92 -9.14 -2.37
N SER A 87 -3.83 -9.73 -3.14
CA SER A 87 -3.74 -10.97 -3.95
C SER A 87 -5.08 -11.72 -3.93
N GLY A 88 -6.03 -11.31 -3.10
CA GLY A 88 -7.25 -12.08 -2.78
C GLY A 88 -7.03 -13.11 -1.66
N VAL A 89 -5.87 -13.09 -1.00
CA VAL A 89 -5.63 -13.87 0.20
C VAL A 89 -5.89 -12.99 1.42
N ILE A 90 -6.81 -13.42 2.28
CA ILE A 90 -7.00 -12.80 3.59
C ILE A 90 -5.75 -13.04 4.43
N PRO A 91 -5.13 -12.01 5.02
CA PRO A 91 -3.93 -12.16 5.84
C PRO A 91 -4.11 -13.18 6.96
N GLU A 92 -3.09 -14.01 7.16
CA GLU A 92 -3.04 -15.03 8.22
C GLU A 92 -3.38 -14.45 9.60
N TRP A 93 -2.85 -13.26 9.90
CA TRP A 93 -3.06 -12.57 11.18
C TRP A 93 -4.53 -12.30 11.49
N LEU A 94 -5.40 -12.13 10.47
CA LEU A 94 -6.82 -11.88 10.68
C LEU A 94 -7.56 -13.14 11.16
N TYR A 95 -7.20 -14.31 10.63
CA TYR A 95 -7.71 -15.58 11.11
C TYR A 95 -7.17 -15.92 12.50
N LEU A 96 -5.88 -15.63 12.76
CA LEU A 96 -5.28 -15.80 14.08
C LEU A 96 -5.98 -14.94 15.12
N MET A 97 -6.25 -13.66 14.81
CA MET A 97 -7.06 -12.76 15.63
C MET A 97 -8.39 -13.43 16.01
N ARG A 98 -9.21 -13.80 15.02
CA ARG A 98 -10.53 -14.42 15.25
C ARG A 98 -10.44 -15.73 16.03
N GLY A 99 -9.38 -16.53 15.82
CA GLY A 99 -9.11 -17.76 16.57
C GLY A 99 -8.82 -17.54 18.04
N ILE A 100 -8.33 -16.37 18.45
CA ILE A 100 -8.18 -16.03 19.88
C ILE A 100 -9.57 -15.89 20.53
N ASP A 101 -10.53 -15.28 19.84
CA ASP A 101 -11.90 -15.11 20.35
C ASP A 101 -12.58 -16.46 20.57
N THR A 102 -12.40 -17.42 19.66
CA THR A 102 -12.97 -18.77 19.82
C THR A 102 -12.42 -19.50 21.04
N VAL A 103 -11.13 -19.35 21.36
CA VAL A 103 -10.54 -19.92 22.59
C VAL A 103 -11.12 -19.26 23.84
N VAL A 104 -11.32 -17.94 23.83
CA VAL A 104 -11.92 -17.19 24.94
C VAL A 104 -13.38 -17.58 25.15
N MET A 105 -14.14 -17.77 24.06
CA MET A 105 -15.56 -18.16 24.12
C MET A 105 -15.77 -19.63 24.48
N ALA A 106 -14.82 -20.50 24.14
CA ALA A 106 -14.89 -21.92 24.48
C ALA A 106 -14.80 -22.17 25.99
N GLU A 107 -14.10 -21.31 26.74
CA GLU A 107 -13.83 -21.54 28.16
C GLU A 107 -13.74 -20.24 28.96
N ALA A 108 -14.78 -19.97 29.75
CA ALA A 108 -14.94 -18.71 30.49
C ALA A 108 -13.95 -18.54 31.66
N SER A 109 -13.25 -19.59 32.10
CA SER A 109 -12.27 -19.47 33.19
C SER A 109 -11.09 -18.54 32.87
N VAL A 110 -10.86 -18.21 31.59
CA VAL A 110 -9.93 -17.13 31.19
C VAL A 110 -10.28 -15.79 31.87
N PHE A 111 -11.56 -15.48 32.08
CA PHE A 111 -12.02 -14.26 32.74
C PHE A 111 -11.78 -14.25 34.26
N SER A 112 -11.46 -15.39 34.86
CA SER A 112 -11.08 -15.51 36.28
C SER A 112 -9.57 -15.67 36.48
N SER A 113 -8.80 -15.71 35.40
CA SER A 113 -7.35 -15.90 35.42
C SER A 113 -6.57 -14.59 35.68
N PRO A 114 -5.23 -14.65 35.83
CA PRO A 114 -4.39 -13.44 35.92
C PRO A 114 -4.48 -12.52 34.69
N VAL A 115 -4.86 -13.03 33.50
CA VAL A 115 -5.04 -12.18 32.30
C VAL A 115 -6.41 -11.47 32.27
N SER A 116 -7.29 -11.73 33.25
CA SER A 116 -8.61 -11.10 33.37
C SER A 116 -8.58 -9.56 33.38
N LEU A 117 -7.49 -8.96 33.84
CA LEU A 117 -7.29 -7.50 33.84
C LEU A 117 -7.33 -6.91 32.43
N ILE A 118 -6.84 -7.65 31.43
CA ILE A 118 -6.92 -7.23 30.02
C ILE A 118 -8.40 -7.09 29.63
N PHE A 119 -9.22 -8.08 29.95
CA PHE A 119 -10.64 -8.09 29.61
C PHE A 119 -11.45 -7.02 30.34
N ARG A 120 -11.21 -6.84 31.65
CA ARG A 120 -11.89 -5.79 32.44
C ARG A 120 -11.64 -4.40 31.88
N SER A 121 -10.43 -4.13 31.42
CA SER A 121 -10.10 -2.84 30.78
C SER A 121 -10.81 -2.64 29.44
N THR A 122 -11.23 -3.73 28.78
CA THR A 122 -11.83 -3.69 27.43
C THR A 122 -13.35 -3.79 27.41
N TRP A 123 -13.99 -4.32 28.46
CA TRP A 123 -15.44 -4.58 28.45
C TRP A 123 -16.28 -3.33 28.24
N GLY A 124 -15.90 -2.18 28.82
CA GLY A 124 -16.63 -0.93 28.61
C GLY A 124 -16.65 -0.51 27.14
N SER A 125 -15.50 -0.54 26.48
CA SER A 125 -15.35 -0.18 25.07
C SER A 125 -16.06 -1.19 24.15
N LEU A 126 -16.03 -2.48 24.50
CA LEU A 126 -16.74 -3.55 23.79
C LEU A 126 -18.26 -3.42 23.90
N ASP A 127 -18.76 -3.18 25.11
CA ASP A 127 -20.18 -2.99 25.37
C ASP A 127 -20.69 -1.74 24.66
N TYR A 128 -19.93 -0.64 24.75
CA TYR A 128 -20.22 0.58 24.01
C TYR A 128 -20.26 0.31 22.51
N TRP A 129 -19.26 -0.36 21.93
CA TRP A 129 -19.20 -0.67 20.49
C TRP A 129 -20.46 -1.41 20.02
N LYS A 130 -20.98 -2.36 20.81
CA LYS A 130 -22.17 -3.17 20.50
C LYS A 130 -23.49 -2.43 20.68
N THR A 131 -23.58 -1.56 21.69
CA THR A 131 -24.85 -0.99 22.14
C THR A 131 -25.12 0.41 21.62
N HIS A 132 -24.09 1.20 21.32
CA HIS A 132 -24.30 2.57 20.85
C HIS A 132 -24.98 2.61 19.48
N THR A 133 -25.70 3.70 19.22
CA THR A 133 -26.23 3.99 17.89
C THR A 133 -25.13 4.62 17.04
N PRO A 134 -24.78 4.07 15.87
CA PRO A 134 -23.73 4.63 15.02
C PRO A 134 -24.09 6.06 14.58
N GLU A 135 -23.13 6.98 14.72
CA GLU A 135 -23.29 8.35 14.21
C GLU A 135 -23.30 8.38 12.68
N GLN A 136 -23.88 9.43 12.10
CA GLN A 136 -23.86 9.62 10.65
C GLN A 136 -22.61 10.40 10.24
N TYR A 137 -21.74 9.75 9.49
CA TYR A 137 -20.58 10.37 8.87
C TYR A 137 -20.81 10.48 7.35
N PRO A 138 -20.71 11.69 6.73
CA PRO A 138 -20.98 11.87 5.31
C PRO A 138 -20.24 10.88 4.40
N VAL A 139 -18.96 10.63 4.68
CA VAL A 139 -18.11 9.69 3.91
C VAL A 139 -18.61 8.24 3.98
N LEU A 140 -19.12 7.79 5.13
CA LEU A 140 -19.63 6.43 5.29
C LEU A 140 -21.05 6.29 4.74
N THR A 141 -21.84 7.36 4.79
CA THR A 141 -23.14 7.43 4.11
C THR A 141 -22.96 7.34 2.59
N GLU A 142 -22.04 8.10 2.02
CA GLU A 142 -21.70 8.05 0.58
C GLU A 142 -21.21 6.66 0.15
N LEU A 143 -20.32 6.04 0.94
CA LEU A 143 -19.86 4.67 0.71
C LEU A 143 -21.02 3.68 0.70
N LYS A 144 -21.91 3.77 1.69
CA LYS A 144 -23.10 2.92 1.77
C LYS A 144 -24.01 3.11 0.55
N ASP A 145 -24.24 4.35 0.14
CA ASP A 145 -25.13 4.67 -0.98
C ASP A 145 -24.55 4.18 -2.31
N THR A 146 -23.23 4.30 -2.49
CA THR A 146 -22.51 3.78 -3.65
C THR A 146 -22.59 2.26 -3.74
N ILE A 147 -22.37 1.55 -2.63
CA ILE A 147 -22.53 0.09 -2.54
C ILE A 147 -23.96 -0.33 -2.93
N CYS A 148 -24.97 0.45 -2.55
CA CYS A 148 -26.36 0.16 -2.88
C CYS A 148 -26.69 0.41 -4.36
N ALA A 149 -25.96 1.30 -5.04
CA ALA A 149 -26.19 1.65 -6.43
C ALA A 149 -25.54 0.68 -7.45
N GLU A 150 -24.43 0.02 -7.09
CA GLU A 150 -23.61 -0.74 -8.05
C GLU A 150 -24.20 -2.09 -8.50
N THR A 151 -25.13 -2.72 -7.77
CA THR A 151 -25.68 -4.04 -8.17
C THR A 151 -26.95 -4.43 -7.39
N PRO A 152 -28.18 -4.18 -7.93
CA PRO A 152 -29.46 -4.45 -7.25
C PRO A 152 -29.82 -5.94 -7.08
N ASP A 153 -29.26 -6.83 -7.91
CA ASP A 153 -29.79 -8.19 -8.08
C ASP A 153 -29.32 -9.21 -7.04
N ASP A 154 -28.30 -8.90 -6.21
CA ASP A 154 -27.81 -9.79 -5.16
C ASP A 154 -28.09 -9.23 -3.75
N ARG A 155 -29.26 -9.59 -3.22
CA ARG A 155 -29.74 -9.15 -1.91
C ARG A 155 -28.86 -9.63 -0.75
N GLU A 156 -28.28 -10.82 -0.84
CA GLU A 156 -27.46 -11.39 0.24
C GLU A 156 -26.11 -10.69 0.32
N ARG A 157 -25.49 -10.43 -0.85
CA ARG A 157 -24.27 -9.61 -0.96
C ARG A 157 -24.52 -8.20 -0.43
N GLN A 158 -25.60 -7.54 -0.87
CA GLN A 158 -25.93 -6.19 -0.40
C GLN A 158 -26.09 -6.12 1.11
N LEU A 159 -26.84 -7.05 1.70
CA LEU A 159 -27.03 -7.11 3.15
C LEU A 159 -25.69 -7.26 3.87
N THR A 160 -24.83 -8.18 3.39
CA THR A 160 -23.50 -8.41 3.95
C THR A 160 -22.63 -7.16 3.94
N LEU A 161 -22.61 -6.42 2.82
CA LEU A 161 -21.84 -5.18 2.70
C LEU A 161 -22.42 -4.07 3.59
N GLN A 162 -23.74 -3.91 3.63
CA GLN A 162 -24.41 -2.92 4.48
C GLN A 162 -24.15 -3.16 5.97
N GLU A 163 -24.27 -4.40 6.44
CA GLU A 163 -23.95 -4.78 7.82
C GLU A 163 -22.49 -4.48 8.16
N THR A 164 -21.58 -4.72 7.22
CA THR A 164 -20.15 -4.45 7.39
C THR A 164 -19.86 -2.94 7.48
N VAL A 165 -20.53 -2.12 6.65
CA VAL A 165 -20.43 -0.65 6.74
C VAL A 165 -20.97 -0.15 8.08
N VAL A 166 -22.11 -0.67 8.55
CA VAL A 166 -22.65 -0.31 9.88
C VAL A 166 -21.67 -0.66 10.99
N ALA A 167 -21.05 -1.84 10.94
CA ALA A 167 -20.01 -2.24 11.89
C ALA A 167 -18.77 -1.34 11.80
N LEU A 168 -18.40 -0.89 10.60
CA LEU A 168 -17.30 0.06 10.41
C LEU A 168 -17.64 1.43 11.02
N THR A 169 -18.87 1.93 10.81
CA THR A 169 -19.37 3.18 11.39
C THR A 169 -19.28 3.17 12.91
N ARG A 170 -19.64 2.05 13.56
CA ARG A 170 -19.47 1.87 15.02
C ARG A 170 -18.04 2.10 15.49
N SER A 171 -17.07 1.65 14.70
CA SER A 171 -15.65 1.82 15.00
C SER A 171 -15.18 3.24 14.71
N TYR A 172 -15.73 3.85 13.66
CA TYR A 172 -15.43 5.22 13.26
C TYR A 172 -15.78 6.23 14.37
N THR A 173 -16.86 5.97 15.13
CA THR A 173 -17.25 6.79 16.29
C THR A 173 -16.16 6.89 17.36
N PHE A 174 -15.33 5.86 17.54
CA PHE A 174 -14.20 5.93 18.48
C PHE A 174 -13.13 6.93 18.05
N PHE A 175 -12.96 7.15 16.76
CA PHE A 175 -11.96 8.07 16.22
C PHE A 175 -12.49 9.50 16.06
N TYR A 176 -13.79 9.66 15.74
CA TYR A 176 -14.33 10.95 15.28
C TYR A 176 -15.56 11.45 16.04
N GLY A 177 -16.30 10.60 16.75
CA GLY A 177 -17.55 10.97 17.43
C GLY A 177 -17.40 11.40 18.90
N GLY A 178 -16.25 11.10 19.53
CA GLY A 178 -16.06 11.39 20.94
C GLY A 178 -14.60 11.49 21.37
N ASN A 179 -14.40 11.95 22.61
CA ASN A 179 -13.08 12.07 23.21
C ASN A 179 -12.64 10.74 23.85
N PHE A 180 -12.34 9.75 23.02
CA PHE A 180 -11.85 8.44 23.45
C PHE A 180 -10.34 8.44 23.68
N LYS A 181 -9.87 7.64 24.64
CA LYS A 181 -8.44 7.42 24.83
C LYS A 181 -7.88 6.59 23.68
N ASP A 182 -6.59 6.71 23.39
CA ASP A 182 -5.96 5.98 22.27
C ASP A 182 -6.09 4.45 22.40
N GLN A 183 -6.11 3.94 23.64
CA GLN A 183 -6.39 2.53 23.90
C GLN A 183 -7.79 2.15 23.40
N ASP A 184 -8.82 2.95 23.69
CA ASP A 184 -10.20 2.69 23.27
C ASP A 184 -10.37 2.80 21.75
N LYS A 185 -9.68 3.75 21.10
CA LYS A 185 -9.64 3.87 19.63
C LYS A 185 -9.14 2.58 18.97
N LEU A 186 -8.00 2.08 19.45
CA LEU A 186 -7.45 0.81 18.97
C LEU A 186 -8.43 -0.36 19.22
N ARG A 187 -9.12 -0.38 20.37
CA ARG A 187 -10.12 -1.42 20.67
C ARG A 187 -11.31 -1.38 19.74
N GLY A 188 -11.84 -0.19 19.43
CA GLY A 188 -12.96 -0.04 18.48
C GLY A 188 -12.60 -0.61 17.11
N PHE A 189 -11.39 -0.32 16.62
CA PHE A 189 -10.87 -0.90 15.37
C PHE A 189 -10.73 -2.43 15.44
N TYR A 190 -10.15 -2.96 16.51
CA TYR A 190 -10.00 -4.41 16.67
C TYR A 190 -11.36 -5.13 16.75
N GLU A 191 -12.35 -4.55 17.44
CA GLU A 191 -13.68 -5.17 17.56
C GLU A 191 -14.34 -5.35 16.20
N TRP A 192 -14.20 -4.40 15.29
CA TRP A 192 -14.68 -4.57 13.92
C TRP A 192 -14.00 -5.74 13.21
N LEU A 193 -12.67 -5.86 13.31
CA LEU A 193 -11.95 -7.00 12.72
C LEU A 193 -12.39 -8.36 13.30
N PHE A 194 -12.79 -8.41 14.57
CA PHE A 194 -13.39 -9.61 15.17
C PHE A 194 -14.81 -9.88 14.64
N LYS A 195 -15.60 -8.83 14.38
CA LYS A 195 -17.03 -8.94 14.09
C LYS A 195 -17.42 -8.91 12.61
N ILE A 196 -16.51 -8.61 11.69
CA ILE A 196 -16.80 -8.77 10.25
C ILE A 196 -17.28 -10.20 9.97
N SER A 197 -18.32 -10.36 9.14
CA SER A 197 -18.94 -11.66 8.94
C SER A 197 -18.08 -12.60 8.09
N ASP A 198 -18.24 -13.92 8.25
CA ASP A 198 -17.59 -14.89 7.35
C ASP A 198 -18.08 -14.73 5.90
N ALA A 199 -19.31 -14.26 5.70
CA ALA A 199 -19.85 -13.90 4.39
C ALA A 199 -19.05 -12.75 3.77
N TYR A 200 -18.77 -11.70 4.54
CA TYR A 200 -17.93 -10.59 4.09
C TYR A 200 -16.51 -11.05 3.76
N LEU A 201 -15.91 -11.91 4.60
CA LEU A 201 -14.59 -12.49 4.32
C LEU A 201 -14.58 -13.31 3.02
N ARG A 202 -15.66 -14.02 2.69
CA ARG A 202 -15.77 -14.71 1.40
C ARG A 202 -15.77 -13.75 0.22
N LEU A 203 -16.55 -12.66 0.29
CA LEU A 203 -16.57 -11.61 -0.73
C LEU A 203 -15.19 -10.98 -0.91
N LEU A 204 -14.52 -10.69 0.21
CA LEU A 204 -13.18 -10.12 0.22
C LEU A 204 -12.15 -11.07 -0.41
N LYS A 205 -12.22 -12.37 -0.11
CA LYS A 205 -11.37 -13.41 -0.70
C LYS A 205 -11.55 -13.52 -2.21
N THR A 206 -12.77 -13.33 -2.70
CA THR A 206 -13.05 -13.32 -4.15
C THR A 206 -12.63 -12.02 -4.85
N GLY A 207 -12.24 -10.99 -4.10
CA GLY A 207 -11.90 -9.68 -4.64
C GLY A 207 -13.14 -8.90 -5.09
N ASP A 208 -14.25 -9.04 -4.38
CA ASP A 208 -15.49 -8.33 -4.68
C ASP A 208 -15.30 -6.80 -4.54
N ASP A 209 -15.73 -6.04 -5.55
CA ASP A 209 -15.52 -4.59 -5.63
C ASP A 209 -16.13 -3.81 -4.45
N GLY A 210 -17.33 -4.20 -4.02
CA GLY A 210 -18.03 -3.59 -2.89
C GLY A 210 -17.34 -3.90 -1.57
N SER A 211 -16.81 -5.12 -1.41
CA SER A 211 -16.03 -5.47 -0.22
C SER A 211 -14.71 -4.71 -0.17
N LEU A 212 -13.99 -4.59 -1.29
CA LEU A 212 -12.73 -3.85 -1.37
C LEU A 212 -12.92 -2.35 -1.11
N ALA A 213 -14.07 -1.78 -1.48
CA ALA A 213 -14.42 -0.39 -1.19
C ALA A 213 -14.45 -0.06 0.31
N ILE A 214 -14.78 -1.04 1.16
CA ILE A 214 -14.91 -0.85 2.61
C ILE A 214 -13.54 -0.86 3.30
N VAL A 215 -12.59 -1.65 2.82
CA VAL A 215 -11.29 -1.90 3.48
C VAL A 215 -10.11 -1.17 2.85
N SER A 216 -10.17 -0.83 1.57
CA SER A 216 -9.06 -0.22 0.85
C SER A 216 -9.37 1.22 0.50
N PRO A 217 -8.46 2.18 0.79
CA PRO A 217 -8.53 3.49 0.18
C PRO A 217 -8.47 3.33 -1.35
N THR A 218 -9.31 4.09 -2.05
CA THR A 218 -9.28 4.15 -3.52
C THR A 218 -8.18 5.10 -3.95
N ILE A 219 -7.21 4.61 -4.72
CA ILE A 219 -6.15 5.43 -5.30
C ILE A 219 -6.41 5.59 -6.78
N ILE A 220 -6.60 6.83 -7.22
CA ILE A 220 -6.73 7.17 -8.63
C ILE A 220 -5.34 7.46 -9.19
N PHE A 221 -5.01 6.78 -10.29
CA PHE A 221 -3.73 6.92 -10.95
C PHE A 221 -3.89 7.45 -12.37
N THR A 222 -3.15 8.51 -12.70
CA THR A 222 -3.15 9.15 -14.03
C THR A 222 -1.89 8.74 -14.79
N GLY A 223 -1.98 8.49 -16.11
CA GLY A 223 -0.81 7.97 -16.85
C GLY A 223 -0.39 6.56 -16.42
N ALA A 224 -1.36 5.75 -15.96
CA ALA A 224 -1.12 4.39 -15.44
C ALA A 224 -0.48 3.44 -16.47
N THR A 225 -0.58 3.72 -17.77
CA THR A 225 0.08 2.93 -18.82
C THR A 225 1.51 3.39 -19.14
N GLY A 226 2.00 4.46 -18.50
CA GLY A 226 3.37 4.96 -18.62
C GLY A 226 4.35 4.22 -17.70
N GLN A 227 5.65 4.57 -17.78
CA GLN A 227 6.68 3.88 -17.00
C GLN A 227 6.53 4.09 -15.49
N GLN A 228 6.53 5.36 -15.04
CA GLN A 228 6.34 5.71 -13.64
C GLN A 228 4.97 5.27 -13.17
N GLY A 229 3.94 5.61 -13.95
CA GLY A 229 2.58 5.39 -13.52
C GLY A 229 2.16 3.93 -13.44
N GLY A 230 2.59 3.14 -14.42
CA GLY A 230 2.40 1.70 -14.39
C GLY A 230 3.18 1.05 -13.28
N ALA A 231 4.42 1.49 -13.01
CA ALA A 231 5.20 0.97 -11.89
C ALA A 231 4.50 1.23 -10.55
N THR A 232 4.04 2.46 -10.30
CA THR A 232 3.28 2.79 -9.09
C THR A 232 2.00 1.98 -9.01
N ALA A 233 1.20 1.91 -10.08
CA ALA A 233 -0.05 1.16 -10.09
C ALA A 233 0.18 -0.33 -9.77
N ARG A 234 1.16 -0.98 -10.41
CA ARG A 234 1.51 -2.38 -10.15
C ARG A 234 1.96 -2.59 -8.70
N HIS A 235 2.76 -1.67 -8.16
CA HIS A 235 3.22 -1.81 -6.79
C HIS A 235 2.09 -1.60 -5.77
N LEU A 236 1.22 -0.61 -5.98
CA LEU A 236 0.02 -0.42 -5.16
C LEU A 236 -0.92 -1.64 -5.22
N LEU A 237 -1.12 -2.22 -6.40
CA LEU A 237 -1.89 -3.46 -6.56
C LEU A 237 -1.23 -4.64 -5.84
N SER A 238 0.11 -4.76 -5.88
CA SER A 238 0.83 -5.79 -5.12
C SER A 238 0.68 -5.63 -3.59
N LEU A 239 0.45 -4.40 -3.12
CA LEU A 239 0.16 -4.11 -1.71
C LEU A 239 -1.32 -4.30 -1.35
N GLY A 240 -2.17 -4.60 -2.33
CA GLY A 240 -3.62 -4.82 -2.16
C GLY A 240 -4.48 -3.59 -2.17
N LEU A 241 -3.92 -2.47 -2.59
CA LEU A 241 -4.65 -1.23 -2.67
C LEU A 241 -5.51 -1.22 -3.93
N ARG A 242 -6.75 -0.75 -3.79
CA ARG A 242 -7.69 -0.56 -4.90
C ARG A 242 -7.18 0.58 -5.79
N VAL A 243 -6.70 0.23 -6.99
CA VAL A 243 -6.20 1.18 -7.98
C VAL A 243 -7.23 1.40 -9.07
N HIS A 244 -7.64 2.66 -9.23
CA HIS A 244 -8.43 3.15 -10.36
C HIS A 244 -7.46 3.79 -11.37
N ALA A 245 -7.23 3.12 -12.48
CA ALA A 245 -6.32 3.57 -13.52
C ALA A 245 -7.08 4.37 -14.59
N LEU A 246 -6.84 5.68 -14.64
CA LEU A 246 -7.35 6.51 -15.73
C LEU A 246 -6.57 6.24 -17.02
N VAL A 247 -7.26 5.73 -18.04
CA VAL A 247 -6.68 5.35 -19.32
C VAL A 247 -7.46 5.96 -20.48
N ARG A 248 -6.74 6.43 -21.50
CA ARG A 248 -7.37 6.98 -22.73
C ARG A 248 -8.01 5.91 -23.63
N ALA A 249 -7.57 4.66 -23.50
CA ALA A 249 -8.04 3.55 -24.32
C ALA A 249 -7.93 2.25 -23.51
N PRO A 250 -9.05 1.75 -22.94
CA PRO A 250 -9.04 0.56 -22.06
C PRO A 250 -8.69 -0.74 -22.81
N THR A 251 -8.81 -0.75 -24.13
CA THR A 251 -8.53 -1.91 -24.99
C THR A 251 -7.05 -2.14 -25.30
N ARG A 252 -6.15 -1.21 -24.96
CA ARG A 252 -4.71 -1.37 -25.23
C ARG A 252 -4.07 -2.41 -24.31
N ALA A 253 -3.06 -3.12 -24.81
CA ALA A 253 -2.36 -4.18 -24.07
C ALA A 253 -1.88 -3.75 -22.67
N ALA A 254 -1.36 -2.53 -22.52
CA ALA A 254 -0.92 -2.01 -21.22
C ALA A 254 -2.08 -1.82 -20.22
N ALA A 255 -3.24 -1.35 -20.68
CA ALA A 255 -4.44 -1.20 -19.86
C ALA A 255 -5.02 -2.56 -19.49
N LEU A 256 -5.11 -3.48 -20.46
CA LEU A 256 -5.53 -4.87 -20.23
C LEU A 256 -4.61 -5.61 -19.23
N ASN A 257 -3.31 -5.33 -19.25
CA ASN A 257 -2.38 -5.91 -18.27
C ASN A 257 -2.68 -5.42 -16.85
N LEU A 258 -2.92 -4.12 -16.65
CA LEU A 258 -3.35 -3.58 -15.36
C LEU A 258 -4.69 -4.19 -14.93
N GLN A 259 -5.65 -4.33 -15.83
CA GLN A 259 -6.95 -4.95 -15.55
C GLN A 259 -6.80 -6.42 -15.10
N ARG A 260 -5.90 -7.19 -15.73
CA ARG A 260 -5.58 -8.56 -15.29
C ARG A 260 -4.98 -8.61 -13.89
N GLN A 261 -4.32 -7.53 -13.47
CA GLN A 261 -3.82 -7.33 -12.11
C GLN A 261 -4.86 -6.70 -11.18
N ARG A 262 -6.15 -6.67 -11.59
CA ARG A 262 -7.31 -6.16 -10.86
C ARG A 262 -7.35 -4.62 -10.70
N ALA A 263 -6.66 -3.87 -11.56
CA ALA A 263 -6.93 -2.45 -11.67
C ALA A 263 -8.31 -2.20 -12.27
N ILE A 264 -9.05 -1.25 -11.71
CA ILE A 264 -10.30 -0.75 -12.31
C ILE A 264 -9.91 0.28 -13.37
N LEU A 265 -10.28 0.03 -14.62
CA LEU A 265 -9.99 0.95 -15.72
C LEU A 265 -11.09 2.01 -15.80
N LEU A 266 -10.70 3.28 -15.70
CA LEU A 266 -11.57 4.41 -15.96
C LEU A 266 -11.18 5.01 -17.31
N GLU A 267 -12.10 5.04 -18.26
CA GLU A 267 -11.84 5.70 -19.55
C GLU A 267 -11.92 7.22 -19.37
N GLY A 268 -10.84 7.93 -19.70
CA GLY A 268 -10.82 9.39 -19.65
C GLY A 268 -9.46 10.02 -19.90
N SER A 269 -9.45 11.35 -19.97
CA SER A 269 -8.26 12.16 -20.22
C SER A 269 -8.36 13.50 -19.50
N PHE A 270 -7.25 13.95 -18.91
CA PHE A 270 -7.13 15.32 -18.39
C PHE A 270 -6.81 16.35 -19.48
N ASP A 271 -6.58 15.92 -20.73
CA ASP A 271 -6.23 16.80 -21.85
C ASP A 271 -7.47 17.44 -22.53
N GLN A 272 -8.68 17.27 -21.99
CA GLN A 272 -9.93 17.80 -22.59
C GLN A 272 -10.84 18.48 -21.56
N PRO A 273 -10.72 19.80 -21.32
CA PRO A 273 -11.70 20.57 -20.54
C PRO A 273 -12.77 21.28 -21.41
N GLU A 274 -12.96 20.88 -22.68
CA GLU A 274 -13.68 21.59 -23.77
C GLU A 274 -12.88 22.77 -24.41
N LYS A 275 -12.07 22.43 -25.43
CA LYS A 275 -11.46 23.27 -26.50
C LYS A 275 -11.27 24.79 -26.25
N LEU A 276 -10.03 25.27 -26.05
CA LEU A 276 -9.30 26.26 -26.89
C LEU A 276 -8.02 26.87 -26.28
N GLN A 277 -7.10 27.20 -27.20
CA GLN A 277 -5.93 28.09 -27.27
C GLN A 277 -5.48 28.95 -26.06
N ALA A 278 -4.19 28.88 -25.73
CA ALA A 278 -3.23 30.00 -25.86
C ALA A 278 -1.78 29.48 -25.69
N ALA A 279 -0.85 30.10 -26.44
CA ALA A 279 0.57 29.75 -26.50
C ALA A 279 1.35 30.15 -25.23
N CYS A 280 2.42 29.41 -24.96
CA CYS A 280 3.49 29.61 -23.96
C CYS A 280 3.38 28.94 -22.58
N ASP A 281 2.36 28.14 -22.30
CA ASP A 281 2.36 27.27 -21.12
C ASP A 281 2.87 25.87 -21.48
N SER A 282 3.86 25.35 -20.74
CA SER A 282 4.40 24.02 -20.99
C SER A 282 3.29 22.97 -20.90
N ALA A 283 3.37 21.90 -21.70
CA ALA A 283 2.40 20.80 -21.63
C ALA A 283 2.26 20.23 -20.20
N GLU A 284 3.34 20.29 -19.42
CA GLU A 284 3.37 19.95 -17.99
C GLU A 284 2.51 20.89 -17.14
N LEU A 285 2.58 22.22 -17.35
CA LEU A 285 1.75 23.19 -16.64
C LEU A 285 0.26 23.01 -16.95
N HIS A 286 -0.06 22.74 -18.21
CA HIS A 286 -1.43 22.45 -18.62
C HIS A 286 -1.96 21.16 -17.94
N GLN A 287 -1.16 20.09 -17.96
CA GLN A 287 -1.52 18.82 -17.34
C GLN A 287 -1.69 18.94 -15.81
N ALA A 288 -0.76 19.61 -15.14
CA ALA A 288 -0.82 19.84 -13.70
C ALA A 288 -2.07 20.64 -13.32
N THR A 289 -2.39 21.69 -14.07
CA THR A 289 -3.57 22.53 -13.84
C THR A 289 -4.87 21.74 -13.98
N ASN A 290 -4.98 20.91 -15.04
CA ASN A 290 -6.20 20.13 -15.27
C ASN A 290 -6.40 19.05 -14.22
N ILE A 291 -5.32 18.39 -13.78
CA ILE A 291 -5.38 17.42 -12.68
C ILE A 291 -5.83 18.13 -11.40
N VAL A 292 -5.19 19.25 -11.02
CA VAL A 292 -5.56 19.98 -9.80
C VAL A 292 -7.03 20.39 -9.81
N ARG A 293 -7.53 20.95 -10.92
CA ARG A 293 -8.93 21.36 -11.04
C ARG A 293 -9.91 20.20 -10.90
N ALA A 294 -9.64 19.08 -11.59
CA ALA A 294 -10.50 17.90 -11.52
C ALA A 294 -10.53 17.31 -10.10
N VAL A 295 -9.38 17.27 -9.44
CA VAL A 295 -9.24 16.74 -8.08
C VAL A 295 -9.94 17.67 -7.06
N GLN A 296 -9.78 18.99 -7.18
CA GLN A 296 -10.48 19.97 -6.33
C GLN A 296 -12.00 19.93 -6.52
N ALA A 297 -12.48 19.79 -7.77
CA ALA A 297 -13.90 19.66 -8.08
C ALA A 297 -14.52 18.39 -7.47
N SER A 298 -13.74 17.31 -7.34
CA SER A 298 -14.18 16.07 -6.70
C SER A 298 -14.44 16.24 -5.20
N GLY A 299 -13.72 17.12 -4.51
CA GLY A 299 -13.87 17.37 -3.06
C GLY A 299 -13.49 16.20 -2.13
N THR A 300 -13.17 15.02 -2.67
CA THR A 300 -12.94 13.78 -1.92
C THR A 300 -11.47 13.37 -1.83
N ILE A 301 -10.61 13.91 -2.69
CA ILE A 301 -9.18 13.52 -2.74
C ILE A 301 -8.38 14.38 -1.77
N LYS A 302 -7.75 13.71 -0.80
CA LYS A 302 -6.97 14.35 0.28
C LYS A 302 -5.46 14.37 0.04
N THR A 303 -4.95 13.35 -0.65
CA THR A 303 -3.51 13.15 -0.86
C THR A 303 -3.17 13.25 -2.34
N LEU A 304 -2.20 14.10 -2.67
CA LEU A 304 -1.62 14.20 -4.02
C LEU A 304 -0.12 13.87 -3.99
N VAL A 305 0.28 12.98 -4.89
CA VAL A 305 1.69 12.72 -5.19
C VAL A 305 1.96 13.15 -6.63
N TYR A 306 2.93 14.03 -6.85
CA TYR A 306 3.21 14.61 -8.17
C TYR A 306 4.70 14.79 -8.42
N THR A 307 5.10 15.04 -9.67
CA THR A 307 6.52 15.18 -10.03
C THR A 307 7.03 16.62 -10.08
N SER A 308 6.14 17.59 -9.91
CA SER A 308 6.40 19.01 -10.15
C SER A 308 5.91 19.87 -8.99
N ASP A 309 6.61 20.98 -8.71
CA ASP A 309 6.19 21.95 -7.68
C ASP A 309 4.94 22.75 -8.06
N LEU A 310 4.49 22.64 -9.31
CA LEU A 310 3.31 23.33 -9.82
C LEU A 310 2.03 23.06 -9.01
N VAL A 311 1.96 21.92 -8.33
CA VAL A 311 0.78 21.52 -7.53
C VAL A 311 0.89 21.90 -6.05
N ARG A 312 2.01 22.52 -5.62
CA ARG A 312 2.27 22.81 -4.19
C ARG A 312 1.25 23.79 -3.60
N SER A 313 0.79 24.76 -4.38
CA SER A 313 -0.19 25.77 -3.97
C SER A 313 -1.65 25.30 -4.08
N ALA A 314 -1.90 24.05 -4.48
CA ALA A 314 -3.24 23.53 -4.75
C ALA A 314 -4.08 23.20 -3.49
N GLY A 315 -3.52 23.34 -2.29
CA GLY A 315 -4.27 23.25 -1.04
C GLY A 315 -4.72 21.85 -0.62
N PHE A 316 -4.05 20.79 -1.09
CA PHE A 316 -4.30 19.42 -0.64
C PHE A 316 -3.87 19.22 0.82
N GLU A 317 -4.64 18.42 1.58
CA GLU A 317 -4.34 18.05 2.97
C GLU A 317 -2.95 17.41 3.09
N HIS A 318 -2.61 16.54 2.14
CA HIS A 318 -1.27 15.99 1.97
C HIS A 318 -0.80 16.14 0.53
N CYS A 319 0.32 16.81 0.32
CA CYS A 319 0.95 16.97 -0.98
C CYS A 319 2.43 16.57 -0.90
N THR A 320 2.88 15.65 -1.73
CA THR A 320 4.29 15.24 -1.82
C THR A 320 4.77 15.34 -3.25
N ILE A 321 5.97 15.88 -3.43
CA ILE A 321 6.59 16.00 -4.74
C ILE A 321 7.74 15.01 -4.83
N LEU A 322 7.68 14.07 -5.79
CA LEU A 322 8.77 13.14 -6.08
C LEU A 322 9.51 13.64 -7.32
N ARG A 323 10.80 13.93 -7.19
CA ARG A 323 11.63 14.40 -8.30
C ARG A 323 12.57 13.28 -8.75
N PRO A 324 12.14 12.43 -9.70
CA PRO A 324 13.03 11.41 -10.23
C PRO A 324 14.07 12.01 -11.17
N PRO A 325 15.25 11.39 -11.30
CA PRO A 325 16.31 11.82 -12.18
C PRO A 325 16.16 11.09 -13.54
N VAL A 326 17.26 10.76 -14.23
CA VAL A 326 17.20 10.06 -15.52
C VAL A 326 16.77 8.61 -15.32
N PHE A 327 15.88 8.08 -16.17
CA PHE A 327 15.39 6.71 -16.05
C PHE A 327 16.36 5.75 -16.72
N MET A 328 16.70 4.66 -16.04
CA MET A 328 17.54 3.59 -16.60
C MET A 328 16.90 2.97 -17.86
N THR A 329 15.57 2.90 -17.89
CA THR A 329 14.76 2.45 -19.03
C THR A 329 14.86 3.33 -20.26
N ASN A 330 15.39 4.57 -20.17
CA ASN A 330 15.64 5.40 -21.36
C ASN A 330 16.69 4.78 -22.29
N TYR A 331 17.55 3.90 -21.78
CA TYR A 331 18.53 3.14 -22.56
C TYR A 331 17.96 1.84 -23.15
N GLN A 332 16.69 1.52 -22.90
CA GLN A 332 16.04 0.28 -23.31
C GLN A 332 14.93 0.51 -24.33
N LEU A 333 14.62 -0.50 -25.14
CA LEU A 333 13.47 -0.45 -26.05
C LEU A 333 12.14 -0.40 -25.26
N PRO A 334 11.15 0.38 -25.73
CA PRO A 334 11.17 1.22 -26.94
C PRO A 334 11.74 2.64 -26.71
N SER A 335 12.01 3.04 -25.47
CA SER A 335 12.36 4.42 -25.10
C SER A 335 13.68 4.91 -25.70
N VAL A 336 14.64 4.01 -25.87
CA VAL A 336 15.93 4.29 -26.51
C VAL A 336 15.77 4.95 -27.88
N ASN A 337 14.70 4.63 -28.63
CA ASN A 337 14.48 5.20 -29.97
C ASN A 337 14.15 6.70 -29.93
N GLY A 338 13.65 7.20 -28.81
CA GLY A 338 13.39 8.63 -28.60
C GLY A 338 14.59 9.40 -28.06
N TYR A 339 15.33 8.80 -27.12
CA TYR A 339 16.42 9.47 -26.42
C TYR A 339 17.78 9.28 -27.09
N PHE A 340 18.05 8.07 -27.59
CA PHE A 340 19.33 7.64 -28.16
C PHE A 340 19.10 6.80 -29.43
N PRO A 341 18.49 7.36 -30.49
CA PRO A 341 18.10 6.62 -31.69
C PRO A 341 19.28 5.93 -32.41
N GLU A 342 20.48 6.46 -32.24
CA GLU A 342 21.71 5.85 -32.77
C GLU A 342 22.06 4.55 -32.02
N LEU A 343 21.78 4.47 -30.72
CA LEU A 343 22.15 3.33 -29.89
C LEU A 343 21.45 2.03 -30.33
N GLU A 344 20.20 2.09 -30.81
CA GLU A 344 19.47 0.93 -31.37
C GLU A 344 20.22 0.31 -32.56
N ARG A 345 20.94 1.12 -33.33
CA ARG A 345 21.65 0.70 -34.54
C ARG A 345 23.10 0.29 -34.28
N SER A 346 23.48 0.07 -33.01
CA SER A 346 24.88 -0.11 -32.60
C SER A 346 25.80 1.04 -33.05
N LEU A 347 25.24 2.25 -33.13
CA LEU A 347 25.96 3.49 -33.38
C LEU A 347 26.29 4.15 -32.02
N PRO A 348 27.22 5.12 -31.96
CA PRO A 348 27.68 5.68 -30.70
C PRO A 348 26.56 6.21 -29.80
N LEU A 349 26.79 6.16 -28.49
CA LEU A 349 25.97 6.87 -27.52
C LEU A 349 26.19 8.38 -27.71
N ARG A 350 25.33 8.98 -28.53
CA ARG A 350 25.38 10.42 -28.81
C ARG A 350 24.74 11.20 -27.66
N THR A 351 25.50 12.09 -27.03
CA THR A 351 25.04 12.90 -25.90
C THR A 351 25.61 14.32 -25.92
N ALA A 352 24.91 15.25 -25.28
CA ALA A 352 25.41 16.61 -25.02
C ALA A 352 26.19 16.69 -23.68
N MET A 353 26.21 15.60 -22.90
CA MET A 353 26.91 15.54 -21.62
C MET A 353 28.39 15.18 -21.83
N GLY A 354 29.27 15.80 -21.04
CA GLY A 354 30.69 15.42 -21.01
C GLY A 354 30.87 13.99 -20.46
N SER A 355 31.90 13.27 -20.93
CA SER A 355 32.11 11.85 -20.63
C SER A 355 32.15 11.54 -19.12
N GLU A 356 32.79 12.41 -18.33
CA GLU A 356 32.95 12.29 -16.88
C GLU A 356 31.79 12.92 -16.09
N LYS A 357 30.78 13.48 -16.75
CA LYS A 357 29.62 14.05 -16.06
C LYS A 357 28.83 12.92 -15.44
N ARG A 358 28.69 12.96 -14.11
CA ARG A 358 27.81 12.05 -13.38
C ARG A 358 26.35 12.47 -13.49
N THR A 359 25.51 11.49 -13.80
CA THR A 359 24.05 11.61 -13.87
C THR A 359 23.44 10.62 -12.90
N MET A 360 22.49 11.09 -12.09
CA MET A 360 21.73 10.21 -11.21
C MET A 360 20.73 9.41 -12.05
N LEU A 361 20.66 8.12 -11.80
CA LEU A 361 19.80 7.16 -12.48
C LEU A 361 18.81 6.54 -11.50
N ILE A 362 17.62 6.21 -11.99
CA ILE A 362 16.63 5.45 -11.24
C ILE A 362 15.91 4.45 -12.15
N ASP A 363 15.54 3.30 -11.59
CA ASP A 363 14.58 2.40 -12.23
C ASP A 363 13.14 2.90 -11.94
N PRO A 364 12.23 3.00 -12.93
CA PRO A 364 10.85 3.41 -12.69
C PRO A 364 10.10 2.57 -11.64
N ASN A 365 10.47 1.30 -11.43
CA ASN A 365 9.91 0.47 -10.36
C ASN A 365 10.24 1.01 -8.97
N ASP A 366 11.40 1.63 -8.78
CA ASP A 366 11.74 2.28 -7.50
C ASP A 366 10.94 3.57 -7.30
N ILE A 367 10.65 4.31 -8.37
CA ILE A 367 9.69 5.43 -8.31
C ILE A 367 8.34 4.94 -7.80
N GLY A 368 7.87 3.79 -8.32
CA GLY A 368 6.63 3.15 -7.86
C GLY A 368 6.63 2.79 -6.38
N ARG A 369 7.76 2.29 -5.86
CA ARG A 369 7.96 1.99 -4.43
C ARG A 369 7.91 3.26 -3.56
N PHE A 370 8.59 4.33 -3.97
CA PHE A 370 8.54 5.61 -3.27
C PHE A 370 7.12 6.18 -3.26
N ALA A 371 6.43 6.20 -4.40
CA ALA A 371 5.07 6.70 -4.50
C ALA A 371 4.10 5.92 -3.61
N ALA A 372 4.20 4.59 -3.55
CA ALA A 372 3.39 3.79 -2.65
C ALA A 372 3.69 4.08 -1.16
N ALA A 373 4.97 4.24 -0.80
CA ALA A 373 5.34 4.60 0.56
C ALA A 373 4.75 5.94 1.01
N VAL A 374 4.63 6.89 0.09
CA VAL A 374 3.95 8.18 0.32
C VAL A 374 2.45 7.97 0.55
N PHE A 375 1.76 7.19 -0.29
CA PHE A 375 0.33 6.91 -0.10
C PHE A 375 0.02 6.16 1.20
N ILE A 376 0.93 5.28 1.65
CA ILE A 376 0.76 4.54 2.91
C ILE A 376 1.00 5.45 4.13
N ASN A 377 1.89 6.45 4.04
CA ASN A 377 2.24 7.34 5.15
C ASN A 377 2.20 8.82 4.75
N PRO A 378 1.06 9.36 4.31
CA PRO A 378 1.00 10.69 3.69
C PRO A 378 1.43 11.80 4.65
N GLU A 379 1.12 11.69 5.96
CA GLU A 379 1.54 12.65 6.98
C GLU A 379 3.06 12.82 7.07
N ARG A 380 3.81 11.72 6.91
CA ARG A 380 5.28 11.72 7.00
C ARG A 380 5.92 12.52 5.86
N PHE A 381 5.26 12.53 4.69
CA PHE A 381 5.81 13.13 3.47
C PHE A 381 5.11 14.44 3.06
N SER A 382 4.08 14.85 3.79
CA SER A 382 3.31 16.05 3.49
C SER A 382 4.21 17.30 3.44
N GLY A 383 4.08 18.07 2.36
CA GLY A 383 4.82 19.29 2.08
C GLY A 383 6.25 19.08 1.55
N LEU A 384 6.75 17.83 1.52
CA LEU A 384 8.10 17.53 1.09
C LEU A 384 8.22 17.51 -0.44
N ALA A 385 9.35 17.99 -0.93
CA ALA A 385 9.88 17.59 -2.23
C ALA A 385 11.08 16.67 -2.00
N VAL A 386 11.01 15.47 -2.56
CA VAL A 386 11.99 14.41 -2.36
C VAL A 386 12.67 14.11 -3.68
N ASP A 387 13.96 14.43 -3.76
CA ASP A 387 14.82 13.98 -4.85
C ASP A 387 15.10 12.49 -4.66
N ILE A 388 14.74 11.67 -5.65
CA ILE A 388 14.93 10.21 -5.61
C ILE A 388 15.99 9.80 -6.63
N GLY A 389 16.75 8.75 -6.34
CA GLY A 389 17.83 8.25 -7.19
C GLY A 389 18.45 6.99 -6.61
N CYS A 390 19.00 6.15 -7.48
CA CYS A 390 19.59 4.87 -7.10
C CYS A 390 21.11 4.90 -7.25
N GLU A 391 21.60 5.28 -8.43
CA GLU A 391 23.03 5.24 -8.75
C GLU A 391 23.46 6.45 -9.57
N ALA A 392 24.67 6.96 -9.33
CA ALA A 392 25.22 8.10 -10.06
C ALA A 392 26.41 7.68 -10.94
N LEU A 393 26.14 7.45 -12.23
CA LEU A 393 27.13 6.99 -13.20
C LEU A 393 27.62 8.12 -14.09
N THR A 394 28.89 8.04 -14.50
CA THR A 394 29.41 8.86 -15.61
C THR A 394 28.87 8.33 -16.94
N VAL A 395 28.86 9.17 -17.98
CA VAL A 395 28.46 8.73 -19.33
C VAL A 395 29.36 7.59 -19.83
N THR A 396 30.66 7.62 -19.49
CA THR A 396 31.60 6.54 -19.79
C THR A 396 31.21 5.23 -19.10
N GLN A 397 30.77 5.30 -17.84
CA GLN A 397 30.29 4.13 -17.10
C GLN A 397 28.97 3.60 -17.69
N ASP A 398 28.03 4.48 -18.07
CA ASP A 398 26.79 4.07 -18.76
C ASP A 398 27.10 3.27 -20.02
N ALA A 399 27.97 3.78 -20.90
CA ALA A 399 28.38 3.08 -22.11
C ALA A 399 29.10 1.75 -21.82
N SER A 400 29.89 1.69 -20.75
CA SER A 400 30.57 0.46 -20.32
C SER A 400 29.58 -0.62 -19.88
N VAL A 401 28.58 -0.25 -19.06
CA VAL A 401 27.52 -1.17 -18.61
C VAL A 401 26.69 -1.66 -19.79
N ILE A 402 26.33 -0.76 -20.73
CA ILE A 402 25.58 -1.16 -21.93
C ILE A 402 26.43 -2.08 -22.81
N THR A 403 27.72 -1.82 -22.97
CA THR A 403 28.65 -2.70 -23.71
C THR A 403 28.71 -4.09 -23.10
N GLU A 404 28.88 -4.17 -21.78
CA GLU A 404 28.94 -5.43 -21.04
C GLU A 404 27.66 -6.26 -21.20
N VAL A 405 26.50 -5.62 -21.04
CA VAL A 405 25.20 -6.32 -21.07
C VAL A 405 24.75 -6.66 -22.50
N SER A 406 25.01 -5.79 -23.47
CA SER A 406 24.58 -5.99 -24.86
C SER A 406 25.53 -6.87 -25.68
N GLY A 407 26.82 -6.95 -25.29
CA GLY A 407 27.88 -7.58 -26.07
C GLY A 407 28.31 -6.78 -27.31
N SER A 408 27.74 -5.59 -27.54
CA SER A 408 28.10 -4.68 -28.62
C SER A 408 28.98 -3.57 -28.09
N GLU A 409 30.08 -3.26 -28.77
CA GLU A 409 30.96 -2.15 -28.41
C GLU A 409 30.23 -0.81 -28.56
N ILE A 410 30.02 -0.10 -27.43
CA ILE A 410 29.42 1.25 -27.42
C ILE A 410 30.50 2.28 -27.11
N TRP A 411 30.74 3.20 -28.05
CA TRP A 411 31.61 4.36 -27.82
C TRP A 411 30.81 5.66 -27.74
N LEU A 412 31.41 6.68 -27.13
CA LEU A 412 30.76 7.97 -26.90
C LEU A 412 30.93 8.91 -28.10
N SER A 413 29.89 9.67 -28.43
CA SER A 413 29.97 10.79 -29.37
C SER A 413 29.34 12.03 -28.73
N MET A 414 30.16 13.01 -28.36
CA MET A 414 29.63 14.29 -27.87
C MET A 414 29.13 15.14 -29.04
N PHE A 415 28.00 15.83 -28.87
CA PHE A 415 27.59 16.90 -29.78
C PHE A 415 27.38 18.21 -29.05
N LEU A 416 27.77 19.31 -29.70
CA LEU A 416 27.46 20.66 -29.23
C LEU A 416 26.02 21.00 -29.65
N ALA A 417 25.11 21.05 -28.68
CA ALA A 417 23.79 21.62 -28.91
C ALA A 417 23.94 23.14 -29.07
N ILE A 418 24.08 23.63 -30.31
CA ILE A 418 23.99 25.07 -30.58
C ILE A 418 22.52 25.47 -30.44
N TRP A 419 22.17 26.07 -29.30
CA TRP A 419 20.87 26.69 -29.11
C TRP A 419 20.81 27.94 -30.00
N ARG A 420 20.30 27.79 -31.23
CA ARG A 420 19.93 28.96 -32.03
C ARG A 420 18.68 29.54 -31.37
N SER A 421 18.85 30.61 -30.61
CA SER A 421 17.73 31.49 -30.26
C SER A 421 16.98 31.82 -31.55
N ALA A 422 15.71 31.46 -31.64
CA ALA A 422 14.84 31.90 -32.71
C ALA A 422 14.79 33.44 -32.64
N GLY A 423 15.63 34.08 -33.44
CA GLY A 423 15.63 35.52 -33.61
C GLY A 423 14.38 35.88 -34.41
N HIS A 424 13.53 36.70 -33.80
CA HIS A 424 12.55 37.50 -34.50
C HIS A 424 13.22 38.24 -35.67
N LEU A 425 12.72 38.01 -36.88
CA LEU A 425 12.68 38.95 -37.99
C LEU A 425 11.35 38.80 -38.71
#